data_AF-A0A7G3A2G6-F1
#
_entry.id   AF-A0A7G3A2G6-F1
#
_cell.length_a   1.000
_cell.length_b   1.000
_cell.length_c   1.000
_cell.angle_alpha   90.00
_cell.angle_beta   90.00
_cell.angle_gamma   90.00
#
_symmetry.space_group_name_H-M   'P 1'
#
loop_
_entity.id
_entity.type
_entity.pdbx_description
1 polymer ?
#
loop_
_entity_poly.entity_id
_entity_poly.type
_entity_poly.pdbx_seq_one_letter_code
_entity_poly.pdbx_strand_id
1 'polypeptide(L)'
;MEVARKVLVICCVVVAGLALPARADWIYDVATLQCAPDRNEALVRIGTVHNNEAPQWHDLPESLSPHWPADPEADNKTCQLANGQQVEIQGTVGQTFAYGMNGGAPAYWVSLWIDRKTILSRQLVRAGHVDQSGNDVSVILVTSDSLRICDHPNSLPPYKSKLEAYAKLDRDAEGCFTKELDLESQPLDPVQMAEDVQLGTYTVAATYSEAFCRKFIVPDDRRPGEERLNFRPPLIEALDINRMHFKSERYRRAATGMRMQWDEFDFDNDGQRDTVIRAGADNHYIDGEIILFRSGHHPEALESLAAVEDFDDYPDWARTNGFRLITGAETPYRTDRYTHFSLFRIDGATFMLASPTNRSLRPSAVLYRHRTDGPYGRGRFDTVCMFQKILPND
;
A
#
# COMPACT_ATOMS: atom_id res chain seq x y z
N MET A 1 21.76 51.60 -12.72
CA MET A 1 20.65 50.78 -12.19
C MET A 1 19.87 50.03 -13.26
N GLU A 2 19.58 50.64 -14.42
CA GLU A 2 18.73 50.01 -15.45
C GLU A 2 19.36 48.77 -16.12
N VAL A 3 20.68 48.77 -16.31
CA VAL A 3 21.44 47.64 -16.88
C VAL A 3 21.42 46.42 -15.94
N ALA A 4 21.61 46.64 -14.64
CA ALA A 4 21.57 45.56 -13.63
C ALA A 4 20.20 44.87 -13.56
N ARG A 5 19.11 45.65 -13.72
CA ARG A 5 17.74 45.13 -13.74
C ARG A 5 17.45 44.29 -14.99
N LYS A 6 17.99 44.69 -16.15
CA LYS A 6 17.86 43.93 -17.42
C LYS A 6 18.67 42.62 -17.37
N VAL A 7 19.87 42.64 -16.79
CA VAL A 7 20.70 41.43 -16.61
C VAL A 7 20.05 40.41 -15.66
N LEU A 8 19.43 40.88 -14.57
CA LEU A 8 18.75 40.01 -13.60
C LEU A 8 17.52 39.30 -14.21
N VAL A 9 16.71 40.02 -15.00
CA VAL A 9 15.53 39.46 -15.67
C VAL A 9 15.93 38.42 -16.72
N ILE A 10 16.98 38.68 -17.50
CA ILE A 10 17.48 37.72 -18.50
C ILE A 10 18.02 36.47 -17.80
N CYS A 11 18.76 36.60 -16.68
CA CYS A 11 19.21 35.43 -15.92
C CYS A 11 18.04 34.61 -15.36
N CYS A 12 16.98 35.25 -14.85
CA CYS A 12 15.81 34.53 -14.32
C CYS A 12 15.05 33.80 -15.44
N VAL A 13 14.90 34.40 -16.62
CA VAL A 13 14.23 33.76 -17.78
C VAL A 13 15.08 32.62 -18.35
N VAL A 14 16.41 32.76 -18.39
CA VAL A 14 17.31 31.69 -18.83
C VAL A 14 17.33 30.53 -17.82
N VAL A 15 17.36 30.81 -16.51
CA VAL A 15 17.29 29.76 -15.47
C VAL A 15 15.92 29.09 -15.45
N ALA A 16 14.82 29.83 -15.64
CA ALA A 16 13.48 29.25 -15.73
C ALA A 16 13.24 28.49 -17.05
N GLY A 17 13.88 28.89 -18.16
CA GLY A 17 13.77 28.22 -19.46
C GLY A 17 14.69 26.99 -19.61
N LEU A 18 15.79 26.93 -18.85
CA LEU A 18 16.71 25.78 -18.81
C LEU A 18 16.42 24.79 -17.68
N ALA A 19 15.59 25.15 -16.70
CA ALA A 19 15.02 24.21 -15.76
C ALA A 19 13.98 23.34 -16.48
N LEU A 20 14.44 22.37 -17.26
CA LEU A 20 13.59 21.24 -17.62
C LEU A 20 13.03 20.69 -16.31
N PRO A 21 11.70 20.45 -16.22
CA PRO A 21 11.13 19.88 -15.02
C PRO A 21 11.89 18.59 -14.74
N ALA A 22 12.50 18.49 -13.56
CA ALA A 22 13.06 17.24 -13.09
C ALA A 22 11.92 16.22 -13.09
N ARG A 23 11.96 15.29 -14.04
CA ARG A 23 11.03 14.16 -14.08
C ARG A 23 11.68 13.08 -13.24
N ALA A 24 10.96 12.60 -12.23
CA ALA A 24 11.38 11.39 -11.56
C ALA A 24 11.30 10.24 -12.57
N ASP A 25 12.33 9.39 -12.58
CA ASP A 25 12.22 8.11 -13.27
C ASP A 25 11.08 7.32 -12.62
N TRP A 26 10.20 6.79 -13.46
CA TRP A 26 9.10 5.95 -13.01
C TRP A 26 9.14 4.63 -13.77
N ILE A 27 8.97 3.54 -13.04
CA ILE A 27 8.98 2.18 -13.55
C ILE A 27 7.65 1.57 -13.16
N TYR A 28 6.99 0.89 -14.09
CA TYR A 28 5.79 0.12 -13.78
C TYR A 28 5.74 -1.15 -14.64
N ASP A 29 5.06 -2.16 -14.12
CA ASP A 29 4.87 -3.40 -14.86
C ASP A 29 3.55 -3.42 -15.62
N VAL A 30 3.56 -4.19 -16.69
CA VAL A 30 2.42 -4.43 -17.58
C VAL A 30 2.28 -5.93 -17.84
N ALA A 31 1.06 -6.37 -18.11
CA ALA A 31 0.72 -7.73 -18.48
C ALA A 31 -0.08 -7.73 -19.78
N THR A 32 0.21 -8.67 -20.67
CA THR A 32 -0.52 -8.89 -21.93
C THR A 32 -0.76 -10.38 -22.16
N LEU A 33 -1.82 -10.73 -22.90
CA LEU A 33 -2.12 -12.10 -23.32
C LEU A 33 -1.61 -12.39 -24.74
N GLN A 34 -0.95 -13.54 -24.89
CA GLN A 34 -0.74 -14.19 -26.17
C GLN A 34 -1.65 -15.42 -26.27
N CYS A 35 -2.21 -15.66 -27.45
CA CYS A 35 -3.05 -16.82 -27.72
C CYS A 35 -2.33 -17.84 -28.57
N ALA A 36 -2.50 -19.12 -28.22
CA ALA A 36 -2.19 -20.24 -29.10
C ALA A 36 -3.45 -21.14 -29.21
N PRO A 37 -4.43 -20.75 -30.05
CA PRO A 37 -5.67 -21.51 -30.19
C PRO A 37 -5.40 -22.94 -30.63
N ASP A 38 -4.43 -23.17 -31.51
CA ASP A 38 -4.01 -24.50 -31.98
C ASP A 38 -3.58 -25.44 -30.84
N ARG A 39 -3.12 -24.90 -29.71
CA ARG A 39 -2.74 -25.64 -28.51
C ARG A 39 -3.74 -25.55 -27.36
N ASN A 40 -4.82 -24.79 -27.53
CA ASN A 40 -5.77 -24.48 -26.46
C ASN A 40 -5.09 -23.82 -25.24
N GLU A 41 -4.12 -22.95 -25.50
CA GLU A 41 -3.29 -22.28 -24.49
C GLU A 41 -3.39 -20.75 -24.59
N ALA A 42 -3.24 -20.08 -23.45
CA ALA A 42 -2.98 -18.65 -23.36
C ALA A 42 -1.75 -18.39 -22.49
N LEU A 43 -0.96 -17.38 -22.86
CA LEU A 43 0.25 -17.00 -22.13
C LEU A 43 0.16 -15.55 -21.66
N VAL A 44 0.23 -15.34 -20.35
CA VAL A 44 0.34 -14.01 -19.75
C VAL A 44 1.82 -13.63 -19.74
N ARG A 45 2.17 -12.61 -20.52
CA ARG A 45 3.51 -12.04 -20.55
C ARG A 45 3.58 -10.81 -19.65
N ILE A 46 4.58 -10.81 -18.78
CA ILE A 46 4.89 -9.67 -17.92
C ILE A 46 6.05 -8.89 -18.54
N GLY A 47 5.92 -7.57 -18.55
CA GLY A 47 6.98 -6.66 -18.99
C GLY A 47 7.07 -5.45 -18.09
N THR A 48 8.22 -4.79 -18.13
CA THR A 48 8.51 -3.58 -17.36
C THR A 48 8.61 -2.39 -18.31
N VAL A 49 7.94 -1.30 -17.98
CA VAL A 49 8.02 -0.03 -18.70
C VAL A 49 8.85 0.94 -17.88
N HIS A 50 9.92 1.45 -18.50
CA HIS A 50 10.73 2.53 -17.96
C HIS A 50 10.28 3.85 -18.57
N ASN A 51 9.81 4.78 -17.74
CA ASN A 51 9.35 6.08 -18.18
C ASN A 51 8.26 5.98 -19.27
N ASN A 52 8.54 6.51 -20.46
CA ASN A 52 7.66 6.46 -21.63
C ASN A 52 8.21 5.53 -22.73
N GLU A 53 9.09 4.61 -22.36
CA GLU A 53 9.66 3.64 -23.29
C GLU A 53 8.66 2.52 -23.62
N ALA A 54 8.98 1.71 -24.63
CA ALA A 54 8.22 0.50 -24.91
C ALA A 54 8.40 -0.52 -23.77
N PRO A 55 7.41 -1.39 -23.51
CA PRO A 55 7.56 -2.48 -22.56
C PRO A 55 8.77 -3.36 -22.89
N GLN A 56 9.59 -3.64 -21.88
CA GLN A 56 10.65 -4.63 -21.92
C GLN A 56 10.12 -5.93 -21.31
N TRP A 57 9.92 -6.95 -22.14
CA TRP A 57 9.31 -8.21 -21.72
C TRP A 57 10.31 -9.11 -21.00
N HIS A 58 9.85 -9.82 -19.97
CA HIS A 58 10.68 -10.83 -19.31
C HIS A 58 10.96 -12.01 -20.25
N ASP A 59 12.16 -12.57 -20.12
CA ASP A 59 12.60 -13.76 -20.83
C ASP A 59 11.67 -14.93 -20.55
N LEU A 60 11.43 -15.74 -21.58
CA LEU A 60 10.66 -16.97 -21.44
C LEU A 60 11.52 -18.10 -20.87
N PRO A 61 10.94 -18.99 -20.05
CA PRO A 61 11.54 -20.28 -19.75
C PRO A 61 11.93 -21.03 -21.03
N GLU A 62 12.99 -21.84 -20.97
CA GLU A 62 13.52 -22.57 -22.12
C GLU A 62 12.45 -23.47 -22.74
N SER A 63 11.61 -24.10 -21.92
CA SER A 63 10.49 -24.92 -22.38
C SER A 63 9.40 -24.16 -23.14
N LEU A 64 9.26 -22.85 -22.95
CA LEU A 64 8.23 -22.02 -23.58
C LEU A 64 8.77 -21.23 -24.79
N SER A 65 10.05 -20.87 -24.78
CA SER A 65 10.67 -20.03 -25.82
C SER A 65 10.50 -20.51 -27.28
N PRO A 66 10.48 -21.82 -27.61
CA PRO A 66 10.29 -22.27 -29.00
C PRO A 66 8.85 -22.14 -29.49
N HIS A 67 7.89 -21.98 -28.57
CA HIS A 67 6.46 -22.06 -28.85
C HIS A 67 5.76 -20.69 -28.82
N TRP A 68 6.45 -19.68 -28.29
CA TRP A 68 5.89 -18.35 -28.05
C TRP A 68 6.85 -17.25 -28.53
N PRO A 69 6.34 -16.19 -29.19
CA PRO A 69 7.20 -15.08 -29.58
C PRO A 69 7.74 -14.34 -28.36
N ALA A 70 9.02 -13.96 -28.40
CA ALA A 70 9.66 -13.18 -27.33
C ALA A 70 8.96 -11.84 -27.08
N ASP A 71 8.49 -11.17 -28.14
CA ASP A 71 7.81 -9.87 -28.07
C ASP A 71 6.30 -10.04 -28.34
N PRO A 72 5.44 -10.03 -27.31
CA PRO A 72 4.00 -10.00 -27.49
C PRO A 72 3.51 -8.63 -28.02
N GLU A 73 2.33 -8.64 -28.64
CA GLU A 73 1.58 -7.41 -28.82
C GLU A 73 1.18 -6.83 -27.45
N ALA A 74 1.43 -5.54 -27.27
CA ALA A 74 1.07 -4.85 -26.04
C ALA A 74 -0.45 -4.77 -25.87
N ASP A 75 -0.90 -4.70 -24.63
CA ASP A 75 -2.28 -4.40 -24.23
C ASP A 75 -3.38 -5.38 -24.63
N ASN A 76 -3.05 -6.59 -25.11
CA ASN A 76 -4.06 -7.62 -25.28
C ASN A 76 -4.52 -8.14 -23.90
N LYS A 77 -5.82 -7.98 -23.58
CA LYS A 77 -6.39 -8.37 -22.29
C LYS A 77 -7.31 -9.59 -22.36
N THR A 78 -7.57 -10.10 -23.56
CA THR A 78 -8.51 -11.20 -23.78
C THR A 78 -7.95 -12.22 -24.75
N CYS A 79 -8.23 -13.49 -24.53
CA CYS A 79 -7.83 -14.56 -25.41
C CYS A 79 -8.94 -15.60 -25.55
N GLN A 80 -9.22 -16.02 -26.78
CA GLN A 80 -10.17 -17.09 -27.07
C GLN A 80 -9.41 -18.40 -27.28
N LEU A 81 -9.63 -19.39 -26.41
CA LEU A 81 -9.07 -20.73 -26.56
C LEU A 81 -9.85 -21.52 -27.63
N ALA A 82 -9.24 -22.56 -28.21
CA ALA A 82 -9.88 -23.36 -29.27
C ALA A 82 -11.14 -24.10 -28.81
N ASN A 83 -11.23 -24.44 -27.53
CA ASN A 83 -12.43 -25.05 -26.95
C ASN A 83 -13.59 -24.06 -26.73
N GLY A 84 -13.43 -22.79 -27.10
CA GLY A 84 -14.46 -21.77 -26.96
C GLY A 84 -14.46 -21.06 -25.60
N GLN A 85 -13.51 -21.35 -24.72
CA GLN A 85 -13.35 -20.60 -23.47
C GLN A 85 -12.64 -19.27 -23.68
N GLN A 86 -13.07 -18.25 -22.95
CA GLN A 86 -12.45 -16.93 -22.96
C GLN A 86 -11.58 -16.73 -21.73
N VAL A 87 -10.29 -16.46 -21.93
CA VAL A 87 -9.34 -16.04 -20.90
C VAL A 87 -9.29 -14.52 -20.86
N GLU A 88 -9.37 -13.94 -19.68
CA GLU A 88 -9.26 -12.50 -19.48
C GLU A 88 -8.20 -12.19 -18.44
N ILE A 89 -7.49 -11.08 -18.61
CA ILE A 89 -6.49 -10.59 -17.66
C ILE A 89 -6.72 -9.16 -17.29
N GLN A 90 -6.38 -8.85 -16.05
CA GLN A 90 -6.31 -7.48 -15.58
C GLN A 90 -5.04 -7.30 -14.76
N GLY A 91 -4.23 -6.35 -15.20
CA GLY A 91 -3.07 -5.88 -14.45
C GLY A 91 -3.47 -4.71 -13.57
N THR A 92 -2.89 -4.59 -12.38
CA THR A 92 -3.14 -3.46 -11.48
C THR A 92 -1.87 -3.03 -10.79
N VAL A 93 -1.60 -1.74 -10.91
CA VAL A 93 -0.47 -1.06 -10.32
C VAL A 93 -0.87 -0.58 -8.93
N GLY A 94 0.03 -0.76 -7.97
CA GLY A 94 -0.10 -0.21 -6.63
C GLY A 94 0.04 1.31 -6.62
N GLN A 95 -0.08 1.86 -5.42
CA GLN A 95 0.19 3.28 -5.24
C GLN A 95 1.65 3.57 -5.57
N THR A 96 1.87 4.54 -6.46
CA THR A 96 3.17 5.17 -6.63
C THR A 96 3.35 6.22 -5.53
N PHE A 97 4.56 6.32 -4.99
CA PHE A 97 4.92 7.33 -4.02
C PHE A 97 5.85 8.37 -4.65
N ALA A 98 6.07 9.48 -3.95
CA ALA A 98 7.09 10.44 -4.38
C ALA A 98 8.50 9.81 -4.29
N TYR A 99 9.45 10.40 -5.01
CA TYR A 99 10.86 10.04 -4.93
C TYR A 99 11.34 10.12 -3.47
N GLY A 100 11.98 9.05 -2.98
CA GLY A 100 12.41 8.91 -1.58
C GLY A 100 11.49 8.03 -0.72
N MET A 101 10.21 7.88 -1.07
CA MET A 101 9.25 7.02 -0.34
C MET A 101 9.05 5.67 -1.04
N ASN A 102 10.11 5.07 -1.59
CA ASN A 102 10.03 3.81 -2.37
C ASN A 102 9.13 3.88 -3.62
N GLY A 103 8.85 5.10 -4.13
CA GLY A 103 7.78 5.33 -5.10
C GLY A 103 8.07 5.10 -6.58
N GLY A 104 9.32 4.82 -6.94
CA GLY A 104 9.75 4.67 -8.34
C GLY A 104 9.38 3.34 -9.00
N ALA A 105 9.00 2.34 -8.21
CA ALA A 105 8.58 1.01 -8.68
C ALA A 105 7.45 0.50 -7.75
N PRO A 106 6.18 0.80 -8.06
CA PRO A 106 5.05 0.31 -7.27
C PRO A 106 4.93 -1.21 -7.40
N ALA A 107 4.28 -1.84 -6.43
CA ALA A 107 3.90 -3.23 -6.58
C ALA A 107 2.91 -3.41 -7.74
N TYR A 108 2.95 -4.58 -8.38
CA TYR A 108 2.09 -4.95 -9.51
C TYR A 108 1.43 -6.29 -9.26
N TRP A 109 0.13 -6.36 -9.53
CA TRP A 109 -0.67 -7.56 -9.40
C TRP A 109 -1.37 -7.89 -10.70
N VAL A 110 -1.64 -9.17 -10.91
CA VAL A 110 -2.45 -9.68 -12.03
C VAL A 110 -3.59 -10.55 -11.50
N SER A 111 -4.77 -10.36 -12.07
CA SER A 111 -5.93 -11.25 -11.92
C SER A 111 -6.26 -11.88 -13.26
N LEU A 112 -6.73 -13.13 -13.23
CA LEU A 112 -7.05 -13.95 -14.40
C LEU A 112 -8.40 -14.63 -14.22
N TRP A 113 -9.16 -14.68 -15.32
CA TRP A 113 -10.45 -15.36 -15.40
C TRP A 113 -10.53 -16.29 -16.60
N ILE A 114 -11.32 -17.36 -16.48
CA ILE A 114 -11.76 -18.20 -17.60
C ILE A 114 -13.29 -18.24 -17.56
N ASP A 115 -13.96 -17.84 -18.65
CA ASP A 115 -15.43 -17.78 -18.75
C ASP A 115 -16.10 -17.06 -17.57
N ARG A 116 -15.46 -15.98 -17.15
CA ARG A 116 -15.83 -15.14 -16.00
C ARG A 116 -15.71 -15.79 -14.62
N LYS A 117 -14.94 -16.87 -14.51
CA LYS A 117 -14.61 -17.52 -13.23
C LYS A 117 -13.19 -17.16 -12.85
N THR A 118 -12.99 -16.66 -11.63
CA THR A 118 -11.67 -16.28 -11.14
C THR A 118 -10.81 -17.52 -10.96
N ILE A 119 -9.69 -17.59 -11.68
CA ILE A 119 -8.71 -18.69 -11.52
C ILE A 119 -7.46 -18.23 -10.75
N LEU A 120 -7.18 -16.93 -10.82
CA LEU A 120 -6.11 -16.26 -10.12
C LEU A 120 -6.59 -14.86 -9.71
N SER A 121 -6.57 -14.54 -8.42
CA SER A 121 -6.96 -13.23 -7.93
C SER A 121 -5.76 -12.53 -7.31
N ARG A 122 -5.43 -11.34 -7.83
CA ARG A 122 -4.38 -10.46 -7.31
C ARG A 122 -3.06 -11.20 -7.03
N GLN A 123 -2.60 -12.02 -7.98
CA GLN A 123 -1.27 -12.59 -7.89
C GLN A 123 -0.25 -11.47 -7.90
N LEU A 124 0.56 -11.37 -6.86
CA LEU A 124 1.67 -10.43 -6.82
C LEU A 124 2.68 -10.85 -7.88
N VAL A 125 2.89 -9.97 -8.86
CA VAL A 125 3.84 -10.16 -9.95
C VAL A 125 5.18 -9.54 -9.60
N ARG A 126 5.16 -8.34 -9.03
CA ARG A 126 6.33 -7.66 -8.49
C ARG A 126 5.93 -6.87 -7.25
N ALA A 127 6.71 -6.96 -6.18
CA ALA A 127 6.46 -6.23 -4.93
C ALA A 127 6.92 -4.76 -4.96
N GLY A 128 7.71 -4.40 -5.97
CA GLY A 128 8.29 -3.07 -6.10
C GLY A 128 9.34 -2.83 -5.02
N HIS A 129 9.45 -1.59 -4.54
CA HIS A 129 10.38 -1.24 -3.46
C HIS A 129 9.82 -1.47 -2.04
N VAL A 130 8.61 -2.01 -1.92
CA VAL A 130 7.96 -2.24 -0.61
C VAL A 130 8.48 -3.52 0.04
N ASP A 131 8.82 -4.54 -0.76
CA ASP A 131 9.30 -5.84 -0.25
C ASP A 131 10.12 -6.59 -1.31
N GLN A 132 11.44 -6.54 -1.25
CA GLN A 132 12.31 -7.26 -2.21
C GLN A 132 12.56 -8.73 -1.83
N SER A 133 11.90 -9.25 -0.79
CA SER A 133 12.12 -10.62 -0.32
C SER A 133 11.35 -11.69 -1.11
N GLY A 134 10.46 -11.29 -2.02
CA GLY A 134 9.68 -12.18 -2.89
C GLY A 134 10.34 -12.54 -4.22
N ASN A 135 9.63 -13.37 -5.00
CA ASN A 135 9.97 -13.65 -6.39
C ASN A 135 9.14 -12.77 -7.32
N ASP A 136 9.72 -12.37 -8.45
CA ASP A 136 8.99 -11.73 -9.53
C ASP A 136 8.43 -12.77 -10.49
N VAL A 137 7.14 -12.67 -10.82
CA VAL A 137 6.51 -13.53 -11.83
C VAL A 137 6.91 -13.07 -13.22
N SER A 138 7.50 -13.96 -14.01
CA SER A 138 7.89 -13.67 -15.40
C SER A 138 6.78 -14.00 -16.39
N VAL A 139 6.10 -15.13 -16.18
CA VAL A 139 5.10 -15.65 -17.12
C VAL A 139 4.06 -16.53 -16.42
N ILE A 140 2.83 -16.52 -16.94
CA ILE A 140 1.76 -17.44 -16.52
C ILE A 140 1.19 -18.14 -17.76
N LEU A 141 1.36 -19.45 -17.86
CA LEU A 141 0.71 -20.28 -18.88
C LEU A 141 -0.64 -20.76 -18.34
N VAL A 142 -1.68 -20.59 -19.15
CA VAL A 142 -3.08 -20.92 -18.83
C VAL A 142 -3.60 -21.93 -19.84
N THR A 143 -4.12 -23.05 -19.34
CA THR A 143 -4.90 -24.02 -20.11
C THR A 143 -6.33 -24.09 -19.56
N SER A 144 -7.18 -24.93 -20.13
CA SER A 144 -8.55 -25.16 -19.64
C SER A 144 -8.62 -25.81 -18.25
N ASP A 145 -7.55 -26.48 -17.83
CA ASP A 145 -7.50 -27.37 -16.67
C ASP A 145 -6.29 -27.12 -15.76
N SER A 146 -5.40 -26.20 -16.12
CA SER A 146 -4.20 -25.91 -15.34
C SER A 146 -3.70 -24.48 -15.51
N LEU A 147 -2.93 -24.05 -14.52
CA LEU A 147 -2.21 -22.79 -14.50
C LEU A 147 -0.76 -23.07 -14.10
N ARG A 148 0.20 -22.69 -14.94
CA ARG A 148 1.63 -22.79 -14.63
C ARG A 148 2.21 -21.39 -14.49
N ILE A 149 2.67 -21.04 -13.29
CA ILE A 149 3.29 -19.74 -12.99
C ILE A 149 4.79 -19.95 -12.86
N CYS A 150 5.57 -19.17 -13.60
CA CYS A 150 7.02 -19.15 -13.50
C CYS A 150 7.46 -17.84 -12.84
N ASP A 151 8.35 -17.96 -11.86
CA ASP A 151 8.89 -16.83 -11.12
C ASP A 151 10.42 -16.91 -10.98
N HIS A 152 11.01 -15.75 -10.70
CA HIS A 152 12.45 -15.61 -10.49
C HIS A 152 12.71 -14.91 -9.16
N PRO A 153 13.62 -15.43 -8.32
CA PRO A 153 13.95 -14.79 -7.06
C PRO A 153 14.61 -13.43 -7.29
N ASN A 154 14.03 -12.37 -6.71
CA ASN A 154 14.52 -10.99 -6.84
C ASN A 154 15.87 -10.78 -6.16
N SER A 155 16.06 -11.46 -5.04
CA SER A 155 17.34 -11.69 -4.44
C SER A 155 17.50 -13.19 -4.33
N LEU A 156 18.56 -13.74 -4.92
CA LEU A 156 19.03 -15.04 -4.45
C LEU A 156 19.58 -14.74 -3.04
N PRO A 157 19.04 -15.34 -1.97
CA PRO A 157 19.78 -15.43 -0.72
C PRO A 157 21.16 -16.08 -1.01
N PRO A 158 22.08 -16.20 -0.04
CA PRO A 158 23.38 -16.85 -0.26
C PRO A 158 23.26 -18.38 -0.50
N TYR A 159 22.33 -18.83 -1.33
CA TYR A 159 22.23 -20.16 -1.88
C TYR A 159 23.25 -20.34 -3.00
N LYS A 160 23.79 -21.55 -3.12
CA LYS A 160 24.92 -21.83 -4.00
C LYS A 160 24.51 -21.96 -5.46
N SER A 161 23.21 -22.10 -5.76
CA SER A 161 22.67 -22.09 -7.13
C SER A 161 21.17 -21.73 -7.20
N LYS A 162 20.68 -21.28 -8.37
CA LYS A 162 19.25 -21.02 -8.65
C LYS A 162 18.37 -22.25 -8.42
N LEU A 163 18.86 -23.44 -8.79
CA LEU A 163 18.16 -24.72 -8.59
C LEU A 163 17.87 -25.01 -7.11
N GLU A 164 18.81 -24.70 -6.21
CA GLU A 164 18.59 -24.86 -4.77
C GLU A 164 17.53 -23.87 -4.23
N ALA A 165 17.44 -22.67 -4.80
CA ALA A 165 16.42 -21.70 -4.43
C ALA A 165 15.02 -22.15 -4.88
N TYR A 166 14.89 -22.61 -6.12
CA TYR A 166 13.63 -23.13 -6.67
C TYR A 166 13.11 -24.37 -5.96
N ALA A 167 13.99 -25.34 -5.66
CA ALA A 167 13.58 -26.55 -4.94
C ALA A 167 13.01 -26.25 -3.55
N LYS A 168 13.47 -25.18 -2.86
CA LYS A 168 12.92 -24.76 -1.56
C LYS A 168 11.55 -24.11 -1.64
N LEU A 169 11.19 -23.62 -2.83
CA LEU A 169 9.94 -22.94 -3.10
C LEU A 169 8.91 -23.86 -3.78
N ASP A 170 9.19 -25.16 -3.84
CA ASP A 170 8.39 -26.15 -4.56
C ASP A 170 8.18 -25.74 -6.03
N ARG A 171 9.29 -25.35 -6.67
CA ARG A 171 9.36 -24.98 -8.08
C ARG A 171 10.16 -26.03 -8.85
N ASP A 172 9.83 -26.20 -10.13
CA ASP A 172 10.61 -27.00 -11.06
C ASP A 172 11.97 -26.33 -11.39
N ALA A 173 12.77 -26.97 -12.23
CA ALA A 173 14.11 -26.49 -12.60
C ALA A 173 14.08 -25.12 -13.32
N GLU A 174 12.95 -24.73 -13.90
CA GLU A 174 12.75 -23.45 -14.57
C GLU A 174 12.19 -22.36 -13.64
N GLY A 175 11.89 -22.70 -12.38
CA GLY A 175 11.28 -21.79 -11.43
C GLY A 175 9.76 -21.73 -11.53
N CYS A 176 9.11 -22.76 -12.08
CA CYS A 176 7.67 -22.79 -12.26
C CYS A 176 6.97 -23.72 -11.27
N PHE A 177 5.73 -23.39 -10.92
CA PHE A 177 4.80 -24.32 -10.30
C PHE A 177 3.53 -24.46 -11.14
N THR A 178 2.90 -25.63 -11.06
CA THR A 178 1.65 -25.91 -11.77
C THR A 178 0.54 -26.16 -10.76
N LYS A 179 -0.62 -25.57 -11.02
CA LYS A 179 -1.85 -25.72 -10.25
C LYS A 179 -2.95 -26.23 -11.18
N GLU A 180 -3.60 -27.33 -10.82
CA GLU A 180 -4.79 -27.80 -11.52
C GLU A 180 -5.99 -26.86 -11.24
N LEU A 181 -6.82 -26.65 -12.25
CA LEU A 181 -8.00 -25.79 -12.21
C LEU A 181 -9.27 -26.64 -12.19
N ASP A 182 -10.03 -26.54 -11.11
CA ASP A 182 -11.40 -27.03 -11.04
C ASP A 182 -12.36 -25.88 -11.36
N LEU A 183 -12.54 -25.59 -12.65
CA LEU A 183 -13.41 -24.52 -13.12
C LEU A 183 -14.89 -24.78 -12.79
N GLU A 184 -15.32 -26.03 -12.69
CA GLU A 184 -16.71 -26.37 -12.39
C GLU A 184 -17.10 -25.95 -10.97
N SER A 185 -16.16 -26.08 -10.02
CA SER A 185 -16.35 -25.64 -8.63
C SER A 185 -16.31 -24.12 -8.43
N GLN A 186 -15.72 -23.35 -9.35
CA GLN A 186 -15.57 -21.91 -9.17
C GLN A 186 -16.89 -21.18 -9.48
N PRO A 187 -17.39 -20.33 -8.57
CA PRO A 187 -18.50 -19.45 -8.89
C PRO A 187 -18.07 -18.42 -9.96
N LEU A 188 -19.05 -17.86 -10.65
CA LEU A 188 -18.80 -16.68 -11.47
C LEU A 188 -18.34 -15.53 -10.56
N ASP A 189 -17.36 -14.76 -11.01
CA ASP A 189 -16.84 -13.63 -10.26
C ASP A 189 -17.87 -12.48 -10.28
N PRO A 190 -18.49 -12.13 -9.13
CA PRO A 190 -19.51 -11.10 -9.09
C PRO A 190 -18.96 -9.72 -9.47
N VAL A 191 -17.64 -9.48 -9.34
CA VAL A 191 -17.03 -8.18 -9.61
C VAL A 191 -16.66 -8.02 -11.08
N GLN A 192 -16.28 -9.10 -11.77
CA GLN A 192 -16.23 -9.08 -13.23
C GLN A 192 -17.62 -8.98 -13.86
N MET A 193 -18.65 -9.49 -13.16
CA MET A 193 -20.05 -9.47 -13.63
C MET A 193 -20.79 -8.15 -13.38
N ALA A 194 -20.24 -7.23 -12.62
CA ALA A 194 -20.96 -6.04 -12.24
C ALA A 194 -20.56 -4.85 -13.11
N GLU A 195 -21.35 -4.60 -14.17
CA GLU A 195 -21.47 -3.26 -14.77
C GLU A 195 -21.82 -2.19 -13.70
N ASP A 196 -22.38 -2.63 -12.55
CA ASP A 196 -22.85 -1.82 -11.43
C ASP A 196 -21.89 -1.72 -10.22
N VAL A 197 -20.71 -2.38 -10.22
CA VAL A 197 -19.75 -2.19 -9.11
C VAL A 197 -19.18 -0.79 -9.22
N GLN A 198 -19.63 0.08 -8.32
CA GLN A 198 -19.12 1.43 -8.21
C GLN A 198 -17.72 1.39 -7.60
N LEU A 199 -16.71 1.26 -8.47
CA LEU A 199 -15.31 1.43 -8.12
C LEU A 199 -15.13 2.72 -7.32
N GLY A 200 -14.41 2.61 -6.22
CA GLY A 200 -14.17 3.74 -5.31
C GLY A 200 -15.11 3.80 -4.10
N THR A 201 -16.16 2.98 -4.05
CA THR A 201 -17.02 2.81 -2.86
C THR A 201 -16.37 1.90 -1.81
N TYR A 202 -16.96 1.81 -0.62
CA TYR A 202 -16.46 0.91 0.45
C TYR A 202 -17.46 -0.19 0.81
N THR A 203 -16.96 -1.41 0.96
CA THR A 203 -17.62 -2.44 1.76
C THR A 203 -17.26 -2.28 3.23
N VAL A 204 -18.17 -2.69 4.11
CA VAL A 204 -18.06 -2.52 5.56
C VAL A 204 -18.28 -3.86 6.25
N ALA A 205 -17.29 -4.30 7.03
CA ALA A 205 -17.47 -5.35 8.02
C ALA A 205 -17.56 -4.69 9.40
N ALA A 206 -18.74 -4.76 10.04
CA ALA A 206 -19.00 -4.13 11.33
C ALA A 206 -19.14 -5.18 12.43
N THR A 207 -18.46 -4.98 13.55
CA THR A 207 -18.65 -5.79 14.78
C THR A 207 -19.59 -5.11 15.78
N TYR A 208 -19.77 -3.79 15.65
CA TYR A 208 -20.63 -2.99 16.50
C TYR A 208 -22.00 -2.71 15.85
N SER A 209 -22.01 -1.94 14.76
CA SER A 209 -23.22 -1.61 14.01
C SER A 209 -22.85 -1.13 12.61
N GLU A 210 -23.44 -1.73 11.58
CA GLU A 210 -23.21 -1.31 10.20
C GLU A 210 -23.66 0.14 9.97
N ALA A 211 -24.82 0.53 10.53
CA ALA A 211 -25.33 1.88 10.45
C ALA A 211 -24.40 2.91 11.11
N PHE A 212 -23.71 2.52 12.19
CA PHE A 212 -22.66 3.35 12.80
C PHE A 212 -21.45 3.48 11.86
N CYS A 213 -20.93 2.37 11.35
CA CYS A 213 -19.76 2.37 10.48
C CYS A 213 -19.99 3.16 9.18
N ARG A 214 -21.18 3.07 8.58
CA ARG A 214 -21.52 3.81 7.34
C ARG A 214 -21.48 5.34 7.51
N LYS A 215 -21.60 5.88 8.73
CA LYS A 215 -21.46 7.34 8.97
C LYS A 215 -20.06 7.86 8.64
N PHE A 216 -19.06 6.98 8.59
CA PHE A 216 -17.70 7.35 8.23
C PHE A 216 -17.49 7.42 6.72
N ILE A 217 -18.41 6.91 5.89
CA ILE A 217 -18.32 6.96 4.43
C ILE A 217 -19.08 8.18 3.93
N VAL A 218 -18.41 9.07 3.18
CA VAL A 218 -18.99 10.27 2.55
C VAL A 218 -18.95 10.09 1.04
N PRO A 219 -20.05 10.39 0.36
CA PRO A 219 -20.04 10.57 -1.09
C PRO A 219 -19.14 11.76 -1.47
N ASP A 220 -18.14 11.58 -2.35
CA ASP A 220 -17.36 12.72 -2.87
C ASP A 220 -18.15 13.44 -3.95
N ASP A 221 -18.45 14.73 -3.74
CA ASP A 221 -19.16 15.56 -4.71
C ASP A 221 -18.38 15.79 -6.02
N ARG A 222 -17.09 15.42 -6.08
CA ARG A 222 -16.18 15.80 -7.19
C ARG A 222 -16.04 14.73 -8.27
N ARG A 223 -16.46 13.48 -8.04
CA ARG A 223 -16.46 12.40 -9.05
C ARG A 223 -17.54 11.35 -8.74
N PRO A 224 -18.33 10.90 -9.73
CA PRO A 224 -19.18 9.71 -9.56
C PRO A 224 -18.33 8.50 -9.14
N GLY A 225 -18.68 7.85 -8.03
CA GLY A 225 -18.07 6.60 -7.56
C GLY A 225 -16.92 6.72 -6.54
N GLU A 226 -16.34 7.90 -6.32
CA GLU A 226 -15.35 8.04 -5.23
C GLU A 226 -16.08 8.33 -3.91
N GLU A 227 -16.20 7.35 -3.02
CA GLU A 227 -16.50 7.66 -1.62
C GLU A 227 -15.18 7.97 -0.90
N ARG A 228 -15.23 8.90 0.06
CA ARG A 228 -14.11 9.20 0.97
C ARG A 228 -14.59 9.10 2.38
N LEU A 229 -13.71 8.73 3.29
CA LEU A 229 -14.11 8.70 4.67
C LEU A 229 -14.21 10.14 5.23
N ASN A 230 -15.32 10.52 5.89
CA ASN A 230 -15.43 11.82 6.58
C ASN A 230 -14.68 11.70 7.88
N PHE A 231 -13.72 12.60 8.06
CA PHE A 231 -13.08 12.74 9.35
C PHE A 231 -13.47 14.10 9.90
N ARG A 232 -14.13 14.12 11.07
CA ARG A 232 -14.20 15.34 11.87
C ARG A 232 -12.78 15.84 12.09
N PRO A 233 -12.55 17.17 12.17
CA PRO A 233 -11.22 17.69 12.45
C PRO A 233 -10.65 17.01 13.70
N PRO A 234 -9.36 16.62 13.69
CA PRO A 234 -8.75 15.94 14.83
C PRO A 234 -8.88 16.82 16.08
N LEU A 235 -9.08 16.19 17.24
CA LEU A 235 -9.17 16.88 18.54
C LEU A 235 -7.92 17.71 18.88
N ILE A 236 -6.82 17.51 18.17
CA ILE A 236 -5.49 17.88 18.62
C ILE A 236 -4.93 19.10 17.88
N GLU A 237 -4.46 20.11 18.62
CA GLU A 237 -3.79 21.30 18.09
C GLU A 237 -2.37 20.97 17.59
N ALA A 238 -1.94 21.63 16.51
CA ALA A 238 -0.59 21.44 15.95
C ALA A 238 0.46 22.24 16.74
N LEU A 239 1.55 21.59 17.13
CA LEU A 239 2.71 22.28 17.73
C LEU A 239 3.58 22.91 16.64
N ASP A 240 4.09 24.11 16.91
CA ASP A 240 5.07 24.77 16.04
C ASP A 240 6.43 24.08 16.18
N ILE A 241 6.75 23.24 15.19
CA ILE A 241 8.00 22.47 15.15
C ILE A 241 9.25 23.34 15.17
N ASN A 242 9.15 24.63 14.77
CA ASN A 242 10.28 25.55 14.83
C ASN A 242 10.64 25.96 16.27
N ARG A 243 9.78 25.66 17.25
CA ARG A 243 10.05 25.87 18.67
C ARG A 243 10.69 24.65 19.34
N MET A 244 10.87 23.55 18.61
CA MET A 244 11.50 22.34 19.13
C MET A 244 13.02 22.40 18.96
N HIS A 245 13.73 21.94 20.00
CA HIS A 245 15.19 21.88 20.00
C HIS A 245 15.67 20.55 19.41
N PHE A 246 16.11 20.58 18.15
CA PHE A 246 16.76 19.44 17.51
C PHE A 246 18.26 19.43 17.79
N LYS A 247 18.81 18.26 18.12
CA LYS A 247 20.25 18.08 18.39
C LYS A 247 21.14 18.11 17.12
N SER A 248 20.56 17.91 15.92
CA SER A 248 21.30 18.01 14.66
C SER A 248 20.50 18.60 13.49
N GLU A 249 21.21 19.17 12.52
CA GLU A 249 20.64 19.75 11.29
C GLU A 249 20.06 18.68 10.34
N ARG A 250 20.64 17.47 10.33
CA ARG A 250 20.08 16.32 9.60
C ARG A 250 18.69 15.98 10.13
N TYR A 251 18.51 16.02 11.45
CA TYR A 251 17.21 15.75 12.07
C TYR A 251 16.25 16.91 11.93
N ARG A 252 16.71 18.17 11.95
CA ARG A 252 15.84 19.29 11.58
C ARG A 252 15.27 19.13 10.16
N ARG A 253 16.06 18.58 9.23
CA ARG A 253 15.62 18.25 7.85
C ARG A 253 14.72 17.02 7.80
N ALA A 254 14.98 15.98 8.59
CA ALA A 254 14.11 14.80 8.68
C ALA A 254 12.79 15.10 9.40
N ALA A 255 12.82 16.01 10.37
CA ALA A 255 11.67 16.55 11.07
C ALA A 255 10.97 17.65 10.25
N THR A 256 11.53 18.07 9.10
CA THR A 256 10.81 18.95 8.18
C THR A 256 9.61 18.19 7.64
N GLY A 257 8.41 18.64 8.04
CA GLY A 257 7.14 17.98 7.76
C GLY A 257 6.64 17.05 8.86
N MET A 258 7.41 16.84 9.94
CA MET A 258 6.91 16.17 11.13
C MET A 258 5.83 17.05 11.79
N ARG A 259 4.74 16.39 12.16
CA ARG A 259 3.59 16.97 12.85
C ARG A 259 3.54 16.30 14.21
N MET A 260 3.81 17.08 15.24
CA MET A 260 3.49 16.69 16.61
C MET A 260 2.27 17.48 17.05
N GLN A 261 1.32 16.79 17.65
CA GLN A 261 0.09 17.34 18.15
C GLN A 261 -0.13 16.78 19.56
N TRP A 262 -0.65 17.59 20.48
CA TRP A 262 -1.06 17.13 21.80
C TRP A 262 -2.38 17.74 22.25
N ASP A 263 -3.16 16.94 22.98
CA ASP A 263 -4.36 17.35 23.69
C ASP A 263 -4.57 16.41 24.89
N GLU A 264 -5.58 16.70 25.71
CA GLU A 264 -5.92 15.90 26.86
C GLU A 264 -7.39 15.52 26.92
N PHE A 265 -7.63 14.22 26.84
CA PHE A 265 -8.95 13.63 26.84
C PHE A 265 -8.87 12.16 27.26
N ASP A 266 -10.00 11.58 27.60
CA ASP A 266 -10.14 10.16 27.91
C ASP A 266 -9.93 9.32 26.64
N PHE A 267 -8.71 8.83 26.41
CA PHE A 267 -8.33 8.10 25.21
C PHE A 267 -8.72 6.62 25.31
N ASP A 268 -8.50 6.02 26.47
CA ASP A 268 -8.77 4.59 26.71
C ASP A 268 -10.19 4.28 27.21
N ASN A 269 -11.03 5.31 27.40
CA ASN A 269 -12.42 5.22 27.84
C ASN A 269 -12.56 4.70 29.28
N ASP A 270 -11.58 4.98 30.14
CA ASP A 270 -11.60 4.60 31.56
C ASP A 270 -12.29 5.64 32.47
N GLY A 271 -12.69 6.79 31.90
CA GLY A 271 -13.31 7.91 32.60
C GLY A 271 -12.32 8.92 33.21
N GLN A 272 -11.02 8.69 33.05
CA GLN A 272 -9.94 9.61 33.43
C GLN A 272 -9.44 10.36 32.19
N ARG A 273 -8.77 11.49 32.43
CA ARG A 273 -8.22 12.32 31.36
C ARG A 273 -6.78 11.88 31.10
N ASP A 274 -6.46 11.56 29.85
CA ASP A 274 -5.11 11.22 29.41
C ASP A 274 -4.43 12.41 28.76
N THR A 275 -3.11 12.48 28.88
CA THR A 275 -2.26 13.21 27.95
C THR A 275 -2.08 12.37 26.69
N VAL A 276 -2.48 12.90 25.53
CA VAL A 276 -2.39 12.20 24.24
C VAL A 276 -1.49 13.00 23.30
N ILE A 277 -0.44 12.36 22.80
CA ILE A 277 0.50 12.92 21.84
C ILE A 277 0.40 12.13 20.54
N ARG A 278 0.14 12.81 19.43
CA ARG A 278 0.27 12.24 18.09
C ARG A 278 1.52 12.80 17.44
N ALA A 279 2.39 11.93 16.97
CA ALA A 279 3.61 12.33 16.25
C ALA A 279 3.70 11.54 14.95
N GLY A 280 4.08 12.20 13.86
CA GLY A 280 4.27 11.54 12.58
C GLY A 280 4.77 12.50 11.52
N ALA A 281 5.08 12.00 10.34
CA ALA A 281 5.39 12.84 9.19
C ALA A 281 4.88 12.15 7.91
N ASP A 282 4.95 12.89 6.81
CA ASP A 282 4.72 12.38 5.46
C ASP A 282 6.05 12.52 4.67
N ASN A 283 7.12 11.84 5.12
CA ASN A 283 8.43 11.91 4.47
C ASN A 283 9.22 10.60 4.56
N HIS A 284 10.28 10.48 3.76
CA HIS A 284 11.06 9.24 3.61
C HIS A 284 11.75 8.70 4.88
N TYR A 285 11.70 9.43 6.00
CA TYR A 285 12.18 8.95 7.30
C TYR A 285 11.03 8.48 8.20
N ILE A 286 9.86 9.12 8.11
CA ILE A 286 8.66 8.83 8.90
C ILE A 286 7.45 8.97 7.95
N ASP A 287 6.88 7.84 7.53
CA ASP A 287 5.81 7.75 6.52
C ASP A 287 4.46 7.33 7.13
N GLY A 288 4.21 7.78 8.35
CA GLY A 288 3.08 7.36 9.18
C GLY A 288 3.04 8.15 10.48
N GLU A 289 2.20 7.70 11.40
CA GLU A 289 1.97 8.32 12.69
C GLU A 289 2.09 7.31 13.81
N ILE A 290 2.29 7.82 15.02
CA ILE A 290 2.22 7.09 16.28
C ILE A 290 1.38 7.89 17.27
N ILE A 291 0.80 7.17 18.22
CA ILE A 291 0.08 7.78 19.34
C ILE A 291 0.76 7.35 20.62
N LEU A 292 1.05 8.32 21.48
CA LEU A 292 1.46 8.09 22.85
C LEU A 292 0.36 8.59 23.76
N PHE A 293 -0.01 7.81 24.78
CA PHE A 293 -0.93 8.30 25.80
C PHE A 293 -0.58 7.82 27.21
N ARG A 294 -0.98 8.61 28.20
CA ARG A 294 -0.78 8.35 29.62
C ARG A 294 -1.83 9.09 30.45
N SER A 295 -2.45 8.40 31.40
CA SER A 295 -3.39 9.00 32.36
C SER A 295 -2.75 10.14 33.15
N GLY A 296 -3.46 11.26 33.24
CA GLY A 296 -3.03 12.48 33.94
C GLY A 296 -2.55 13.60 32.99
N HIS A 297 -2.21 14.73 33.60
CA HIS A 297 -1.67 15.93 32.94
C HIS A 297 -0.14 15.86 32.89
N HIS A 298 0.43 15.71 31.69
CA HIS A 298 1.87 15.49 31.44
C HIS A 298 2.42 16.40 30.33
N PRO A 299 2.30 17.74 30.43
CA PRO A 299 2.80 18.65 29.40
C PRO A 299 4.32 18.57 29.20
N GLU A 300 5.08 18.20 30.24
CA GLU A 300 6.53 18.02 30.20
C GLU A 300 6.99 16.93 29.21
N ALA A 301 6.08 16.00 28.89
CA ALA A 301 6.33 14.90 27.98
C ALA A 301 6.64 15.38 26.56
N LEU A 302 6.07 16.52 26.13
CA LEU A 302 6.29 17.06 24.80
C LEU A 302 7.73 17.52 24.58
N GLU A 303 8.29 18.27 25.52
CA GLU A 303 9.66 18.76 25.42
C GLU A 303 10.65 17.59 25.45
N SER A 304 10.39 16.59 26.31
CA SER A 304 11.20 15.38 26.38
C SER A 304 11.11 14.53 25.11
N LEU A 305 9.92 14.37 24.53
CA LEU A 305 9.71 13.62 23.30
C LEU A 305 10.34 14.33 22.10
N ALA A 306 10.23 15.66 22.02
CA ALA A 306 10.88 16.46 20.99
C ALA A 306 12.42 16.35 21.03
N ALA A 307 13.00 15.93 22.17
CA ALA A 307 14.43 15.70 22.33
C ALA A 307 14.90 14.27 21.95
N VAL A 308 13.96 13.37 21.60
CA VAL A 308 14.25 12.03 21.08
C VAL A 308 14.77 12.16 19.65
N GLU A 309 15.96 11.61 19.40
CA GLU A 309 16.66 11.81 18.12
C GLU A 309 16.21 10.85 17.03
N ASP A 310 15.89 9.61 17.41
CA ASP A 310 15.48 8.56 16.49
C ASP A 310 14.04 8.15 16.76
N PHE A 311 13.26 7.98 15.69
CA PHE A 311 11.91 7.43 15.80
C PHE A 311 11.95 6.01 16.41
N ASP A 312 13.02 5.26 16.15
CA ASP A 312 13.23 3.93 16.70
C ASP A 312 13.46 3.94 18.23
N ASP A 313 13.76 5.10 18.83
CA ASP A 313 13.90 5.28 20.28
C ASP A 313 12.57 5.58 21.00
N TYR A 314 11.49 5.89 20.25
CA TYR A 314 10.18 6.22 20.84
C TYR A 314 9.61 5.09 21.72
N PRO A 315 9.73 3.78 21.36
CA PRO A 315 9.31 2.70 22.24
C PRO A 315 10.02 2.70 23.61
N ASP A 316 11.32 2.98 23.62
CA ASP A 316 12.13 3.00 24.85
C ASP A 316 11.86 4.27 25.67
N TRP A 317 11.70 5.41 24.99
CA TRP A 317 11.27 6.65 25.63
C TRP A 317 9.89 6.50 26.27
N ALA A 318 8.91 5.93 25.55
CA ALA A 318 7.54 5.75 26.03
C ALA A 318 7.53 4.85 27.28
N ARG A 319 8.25 3.72 27.22
CA ARG A 319 8.41 2.81 28.36
C ARG A 319 9.02 3.50 29.58
N THR A 320 10.06 4.30 29.38
CA THR A 320 10.77 5.00 30.46
C THR A 320 9.88 6.07 31.12
N ASN A 321 9.06 6.75 30.32
CA ASN A 321 8.19 7.84 30.78
C ASN A 321 6.77 7.36 31.13
N GLY A 322 6.51 6.06 31.14
CA GLY A 322 5.21 5.48 31.50
C GLY A 322 4.09 5.78 30.48
N PHE A 323 4.43 6.14 29.25
CA PHE A 323 3.49 6.28 28.16
C PHE A 323 3.26 4.94 27.48
N ARG A 324 2.03 4.72 27.05
CA ARG A 324 1.74 3.67 26.08
C ARG A 324 1.95 4.22 24.68
N LEU A 325 2.76 3.52 23.89
CA LEU A 325 2.96 3.77 22.47
C LEU A 325 2.01 2.87 21.67
N ILE A 326 1.38 3.45 20.64
CA ILE A 326 0.60 2.76 19.62
C ILE A 326 1.24 3.08 18.28
N THR A 327 1.57 2.04 17.53
CA THR A 327 2.09 2.12 16.17
C THR A 327 1.21 1.30 15.23
N GLY A 328 1.47 1.36 13.93
CA GLY A 328 0.78 0.48 12.98
C GLY A 328 1.09 -1.02 13.17
N ALA A 329 2.09 -1.40 13.98
CA ALA A 329 2.33 -2.79 14.35
C ALA A 329 1.18 -3.40 15.16
N GLU A 330 0.41 -2.60 15.89
CA GLU A 330 -0.79 -3.04 16.63
C GLU A 330 -2.03 -3.18 15.71
N THR A 331 -1.90 -2.90 14.42
CA THR A 331 -2.97 -2.99 13.42
C THR A 331 -2.77 -4.19 12.48
N PRO A 332 -3.76 -4.57 11.65
CA PRO A 332 -3.60 -5.56 10.60
C PRO A 332 -2.48 -5.26 9.59
N TYR A 333 -2.02 -4.01 9.50
CA TYR A 333 -0.93 -3.60 8.61
C TYR A 333 0.44 -4.06 9.10
N ARG A 334 0.59 -4.33 10.40
CA ARG A 334 1.80 -4.86 11.03
C ARG A 334 3.08 -4.09 10.68
N THR A 335 2.98 -2.77 10.61
CA THR A 335 4.09 -1.88 10.23
C THR A 335 4.14 -0.65 11.13
N ASP A 336 5.31 -0.33 11.68
CA ASP A 336 5.47 0.86 12.54
C ASP A 336 5.43 2.18 11.76
N ARG A 337 5.71 2.16 10.46
CA ARG A 337 6.06 3.34 9.68
C ARG A 337 5.06 3.75 8.61
N TYR A 338 3.99 2.99 8.37
CA TYR A 338 3.08 3.23 7.23
C TYR A 338 1.61 3.21 7.62
N THR A 339 1.28 3.71 8.80
CA THR A 339 -0.11 3.82 9.28
C THR A 339 -0.38 5.23 9.77
N HIS A 340 -1.46 5.84 9.29
CA HIS A 340 -1.99 7.10 9.78
C HIS A 340 -3.13 6.85 10.75
N PHE A 341 -3.26 7.72 11.76
CA PHE A 341 -4.25 7.62 12.81
C PHE A 341 -5.10 8.89 12.89
N SER A 342 -6.42 8.71 12.85
CA SER A 342 -7.37 9.78 13.15
C SER A 342 -8.15 9.45 14.42
N LEU A 343 -8.28 10.43 15.32
CA LEU A 343 -8.92 10.27 16.62
C LEU A 343 -10.26 11.02 16.65
N PHE A 344 -11.30 10.33 17.13
CA PHE A 344 -12.67 10.84 17.13
C PHE A 344 -13.31 10.61 18.49
N ARG A 345 -14.14 11.57 18.91
CA ARG A 345 -15.06 11.37 20.03
C ARG A 345 -16.50 11.24 19.53
N ILE A 346 -17.14 10.13 19.85
CA ILE A 346 -18.52 9.82 19.46
C ILE A 346 -19.25 9.26 20.67
N ASP A 347 -20.39 9.86 21.01
CA ASP A 347 -21.25 9.44 22.12
C ASP A 347 -20.48 9.26 23.45
N GLY A 348 -19.54 10.17 23.71
CA GLY A 348 -18.71 10.20 24.91
C GLY A 348 -17.43 9.35 24.85
N ALA A 349 -17.32 8.40 23.91
CA ALA A 349 -16.18 7.50 23.77
C ALA A 349 -15.20 7.94 22.66
N THR A 350 -13.93 7.62 22.86
CA THR A 350 -12.83 7.82 21.91
C THR A 350 -12.66 6.60 21.01
N PHE A 351 -12.55 6.87 19.71
CA PHE A 351 -12.27 5.91 18.65
C PHE A 351 -11.03 6.33 17.87
N MET A 352 -10.28 5.33 17.40
CA MET A 352 -9.08 5.51 16.60
C MET A 352 -9.26 4.83 15.25
N LEU A 353 -9.21 5.59 14.17
CA LEU A 353 -9.18 5.04 12.82
C LEU A 353 -7.74 4.93 12.36
N ALA A 354 -7.31 3.73 12.01
CA ALA A 354 -6.06 3.48 11.33
C ALA A 354 -6.28 3.31 9.84
N SER A 355 -5.44 3.94 9.02
CA SER A 355 -5.40 3.73 7.57
C SER A 355 -3.96 3.58 7.09
N PRO A 356 -3.67 2.68 6.14
CA PRO A 356 -2.32 2.50 5.66
C PRO A 356 -1.93 3.64 4.73
N THR A 357 -0.66 4.03 4.75
CA THR A 357 -0.09 4.99 3.80
C THR A 357 -0.21 4.45 2.37
N ASN A 358 0.00 3.13 2.21
CA ASN A 358 -0.26 2.42 0.97
C ASN A 358 -1.73 2.00 0.87
N ARG A 359 -2.49 2.70 0.03
CA ARG A 359 -3.92 2.47 -0.19
C ARG A 359 -4.25 1.14 -0.86
N SER A 360 -3.26 0.40 -1.36
CA SER A 360 -3.47 -0.97 -1.87
C SER A 360 -3.47 -2.03 -0.77
N LEU A 361 -3.05 -1.70 0.46
CA LEU A 361 -3.14 -2.61 1.60
C LEU A 361 -4.61 -2.77 2.04
N ARG A 362 -4.94 -3.99 2.47
CA ARG A 362 -6.27 -4.36 2.95
C ARG A 362 -6.22 -4.70 4.45
N PRO A 363 -7.23 -4.29 5.24
CA PRO A 363 -8.37 -3.44 4.86
C PRO A 363 -7.95 -1.98 4.58
N SER A 364 -8.72 -1.23 3.80
CA SER A 364 -8.41 0.17 3.48
C SER A 364 -8.43 1.11 4.69
N ALA A 365 -9.20 0.79 5.72
CA ALA A 365 -9.10 1.42 7.04
C ALA A 365 -9.72 0.50 8.12
N VAL A 366 -9.32 0.70 9.37
CA VAL A 366 -9.89 0.02 10.54
C VAL A 366 -10.20 1.01 11.63
N LEU A 367 -11.45 1.02 12.10
CA LEU A 367 -11.86 1.79 13.27
C LEU A 367 -11.74 0.91 14.51
N TYR A 368 -11.01 1.41 15.50
CA TYR A 368 -10.82 0.78 16.79
C TYR A 368 -11.51 1.55 17.90
N ARG A 369 -11.88 0.80 18.94
CA ARG A 369 -12.16 1.33 20.26
C ARG A 369 -11.20 0.69 21.23
N HIS A 370 -10.55 1.51 22.05
CA HIS A 370 -9.69 1.01 23.11
C HIS A 370 -10.52 0.38 24.24
N ARG A 371 -10.00 -0.70 24.82
CA ARG A 371 -10.51 -1.32 26.04
C ARG A 371 -9.44 -1.37 27.10
N THR A 372 -9.86 -1.13 28.33
CA THR A 372 -9.03 -1.17 29.52
C THR A 372 -8.80 -2.58 30.07
N ASP A 373 -9.61 -3.58 29.68
CA ASP A 373 -9.51 -4.97 30.13
C ASP A 373 -8.47 -5.79 29.34
N GLY A 374 -7.20 -5.37 29.44
CA GLY A 374 -6.05 -6.11 28.92
C GLY A 374 -5.20 -6.75 30.02
N PRO A 375 -4.52 -7.88 29.76
CA PRO A 375 -3.52 -8.41 30.69
C PRO A 375 -2.44 -7.34 30.95
N TYR A 376 -2.05 -7.19 32.22
CA TYR A 376 -1.08 -6.19 32.69
C TYR A 376 -1.49 -4.72 32.51
N GLY A 377 -2.79 -4.42 32.41
CA GLY A 377 -3.27 -3.04 32.24
C GLY A 377 -2.89 -2.44 30.88
N ARG A 378 -2.40 -3.26 29.95
CA ARG A 378 -1.96 -2.82 28.62
C ARG A 378 -3.11 -2.67 27.63
N GLY A 379 -4.36 -2.69 28.07
CA GLY A 379 -5.57 -2.61 27.23
C GLY A 379 -5.59 -3.50 25.98
N ARG A 380 -6.65 -3.43 25.18
CA ARG A 380 -6.71 -4.02 23.83
C ARG A 380 -7.51 -3.10 22.92
N PHE A 381 -7.34 -3.23 21.61
CA PHE A 381 -8.21 -2.57 20.65
C PHE A 381 -9.27 -3.55 20.16
N ASP A 382 -10.54 -3.20 20.35
CA ASP A 382 -11.63 -3.83 19.62
C ASP A 382 -11.65 -3.24 18.22
N THR A 383 -11.59 -4.08 17.19
CA THR A 383 -11.99 -3.68 15.84
C THR A 383 -13.50 -3.46 15.83
N VAL A 384 -13.93 -2.23 15.54
CA VAL A 384 -15.33 -1.78 15.48
C VAL A 384 -15.87 -1.86 14.05
N CYS A 385 -15.09 -1.34 13.11
CA CYS A 385 -15.40 -1.31 11.68
C CYS A 385 -14.14 -1.66 10.89
N MET A 386 -14.25 -2.50 9.87
CA MET A 386 -13.26 -2.61 8.82
C MET A 386 -13.85 -2.09 7.52
N PHE A 387 -13.14 -1.19 6.87
CA PHE A 387 -13.53 -0.59 5.60
C PHE A 387 -12.64 -1.15 4.51
N GLN A 388 -13.23 -1.69 3.46
CA GLN A 388 -12.52 -2.14 2.28
C GLN A 388 -13.00 -1.34 1.08
N LYS A 389 -12.11 -0.50 0.54
CA LYS A 389 -12.39 0.24 -0.68
C LYS A 389 -12.44 -0.76 -1.84
N ILE A 390 -13.51 -0.72 -2.62
CA ILE A 390 -13.64 -1.47 -3.85
C ILE A 390 -12.74 -0.81 -4.88
N LEU A 391 -11.59 -1.41 -5.11
CA LEU A 391 -10.67 -1.06 -6.18
C LEU A 391 -10.95 -1.96 -7.38
N PRO A 392 -10.39 -1.64 -8.57
CA PRO A 392 -10.33 -2.64 -9.62
C PRO A 392 -9.76 -3.94 -9.03
N ASN A 393 -10.46 -5.07 -9.22
CA ASN A 393 -10.19 -6.40 -8.66
C ASN A 393 -10.47 -6.62 -7.15
N ASP A 394 -11.52 -6.03 -6.58
CA ASP A 394 -12.07 -6.47 -5.27
C ASP A 394 -13.01 -7.67 -5.37
#